data_AF-A0A660MBY5-F1
#
_entry.id   AF-A0A660MBY5-F1
#
_cell.length_a   1.000
_cell.length_b   1.000
_cell.length_c   1.000
_cell.angle_alpha   90.00
_cell.angle_beta   90.00
_cell.angle_gamma   90.00
#
_symmetry.space_group_name_H-M   'P 1'
#
loop_
_entity.id
_entity.type
_entity.pdbx_description
1 polymer ?
#
loop_
_entity_poly.entity_id
_entity_poly.type
_entity_poly.pdbx_seq_one_letter_code
_entity_poly.pdbx_strand_id
1 'polypeptide(L)'
;MNPVVLAVSLMLILSLARVHVVFSLIISAFIGGMVADIPADTILAAFPDAGASAPDSLLKLKYLVKIFEEGIAAGTTTALSYAVLGAFAVAISYSGLSQAMANLIIGRARHGKGASLKWLLIIALLAMSIMSQNLVPIHIAFIPLVVPPLLLVMNRLNLDRRLLACVITFGLVCTYMFIPYGFGDIFLNKILLGNINKFGMDVSGVNIYQAMAIPALGMVAGLATAIFYSYRQPRHYEDRPVEGAAEQVPVKPLNIIIALIAVTAAFL
;
A
#
# COMPACT_ATOMS: atom_id res chain seq x y z
N MET A 1 -23.61 -0.73 -22.11
CA MET A 1 -23.09 -1.19 -20.80
C MET A 1 -21.92 -0.29 -20.43
N ASN A 2 -21.80 0.13 -19.18
CA ASN A 2 -20.69 1.02 -18.78
C ASN A 2 -19.34 0.29 -19.03
N PRO A 3 -18.46 0.80 -19.91
CA PRO A 3 -17.19 0.14 -20.26
C PRO A 3 -16.30 -0.09 -19.04
N VAL A 4 -16.37 0.81 -18.05
CA VAL A 4 -15.63 0.70 -16.78
C VAL A 4 -16.12 -0.51 -15.99
N VAL A 5 -17.45 -0.68 -15.88
CA VAL A 5 -18.03 -1.82 -15.15
C VAL A 5 -17.64 -3.13 -15.82
N LEU A 6 -17.72 -3.20 -17.15
CA LEU A 6 -17.27 -4.38 -17.89
C LEU A 6 -15.79 -4.70 -17.63
N ALA A 7 -14.91 -3.69 -17.71
CA ALA A 7 -13.48 -3.88 -17.51
C ALA A 7 -13.18 -4.39 -16.08
N VAL A 8 -13.79 -3.78 -15.06
CA VAL A 8 -13.59 -4.17 -13.66
C VAL A 8 -14.15 -5.58 -13.41
N SER A 9 -15.35 -5.89 -13.91
CA SER A 9 -15.93 -7.23 -13.76
C SER A 9 -15.06 -8.29 -14.44
N LEU A 10 -14.57 -8.03 -15.65
CA LEU A 10 -13.70 -8.95 -16.36
C LEU A 10 -12.37 -9.17 -15.63
N MET A 11 -11.76 -8.11 -15.11
CA MET A 11 -10.52 -8.19 -14.32
C MET A 11 -10.72 -9.08 -13.08
N LEU A 12 -11.84 -8.91 -12.38
CA LEU A 12 -12.18 -9.73 -11.20
C LEU A 12 -12.39 -11.19 -11.58
N ILE A 13 -13.11 -11.47 -12.68
CA ILE A 13 -13.34 -12.85 -13.16
C ILE A 13 -12.02 -13.53 -13.52
N LEU A 14 -11.14 -12.84 -14.26
CA LEU A 14 -9.82 -13.37 -14.63
C LEU A 14 -8.93 -13.61 -13.41
N SER A 15 -8.95 -12.69 -12.44
CA SER A 15 -8.22 -12.85 -11.18
C SER A 15 -8.74 -14.04 -10.36
N LEU A 16 -10.06 -14.26 -10.31
CA LEU A 16 -10.67 -15.44 -9.68
C LEU A 16 -10.32 -16.74 -10.41
N ALA A 17 -10.16 -16.69 -11.72
CA ALA A 17 -9.68 -17.80 -12.54
C ALA A 17 -8.16 -18.07 -12.40
N ARG A 18 -7.49 -17.43 -11.43
CA ARG A 18 -6.04 -17.53 -11.17
C ARG A 18 -5.15 -17.04 -12.32
N VAL A 19 -5.65 -16.17 -13.18
CA VAL A 19 -4.81 -15.44 -14.13
C VAL A 19 -4.00 -14.39 -13.36
N HIS A 20 -2.72 -14.23 -13.71
CA HIS A 20 -1.86 -13.24 -13.06
C HIS A 20 -2.49 -11.83 -13.17
N VAL A 21 -2.40 -11.04 -12.10
CA VAL A 21 -3.14 -9.78 -12.00
C VAL A 21 -2.75 -8.79 -13.11
N VAL A 22 -1.48 -8.79 -13.51
CA VAL A 22 -0.97 -7.93 -14.59
C VAL A 22 -1.64 -8.28 -15.94
N PHE A 23 -1.73 -9.56 -16.29
CA PHE A 23 -2.42 -9.97 -17.52
C PHE A 23 -3.91 -9.67 -17.45
N SER A 24 -4.53 -9.88 -16.28
CA SER A 24 -5.94 -9.57 -16.05
C SER A 24 -6.25 -8.07 -16.27
N LEU A 25 -5.38 -7.19 -15.77
CA LEU A 25 -5.48 -5.74 -15.95
C LEU A 25 -5.33 -5.34 -17.43
N ILE A 26 -4.31 -5.86 -18.11
CA ILE A 26 -4.05 -5.56 -19.53
C ILE A 26 -5.25 -5.99 -20.37
N ILE A 27 -5.65 -7.26 -20.31
CA ILE A 27 -6.76 -7.80 -21.11
C ILE A 27 -8.04 -7.00 -20.86
N SER A 28 -8.33 -6.68 -19.59
CA SER A 28 -9.55 -5.96 -19.23
C SER A 28 -9.54 -4.50 -19.68
N ALA A 29 -8.38 -3.83 -19.64
CA ALA A 29 -8.24 -2.47 -20.15
C ALA A 29 -8.47 -2.40 -21.66
N PHE A 30 -7.90 -3.35 -22.42
CA PHE A 30 -8.09 -3.42 -23.87
C PHE A 30 -9.54 -3.76 -24.24
N ILE A 31 -10.16 -4.75 -23.60
CA ILE A 31 -11.56 -5.10 -23.87
C ILE A 31 -12.51 -3.96 -23.46
N GLY A 32 -12.28 -3.34 -22.30
CA GLY A 32 -13.03 -2.15 -21.86
C GLY A 32 -12.91 -0.99 -22.84
N GLY A 33 -11.69 -0.70 -23.31
CA GLY A 33 -11.42 0.34 -24.31
C GLY A 33 -12.05 0.05 -25.67
N MET A 34 -12.10 -1.21 -26.10
CA MET A 34 -12.75 -1.61 -27.35
C MET A 34 -14.28 -1.42 -27.30
N VAL A 35 -14.88 -1.63 -26.13
CA VAL A 35 -16.33 -1.41 -25.91
C VAL A 35 -16.65 0.06 -25.60
N ALA A 36 -15.65 0.87 -25.23
CA ALA A 36 -15.84 2.28 -24.93
C ALA A 36 -16.24 3.09 -26.17
N ASP A 37 -17.21 3.98 -26.01
CA ASP A 37 -17.69 4.86 -27.09
C ASP A 37 -16.79 6.09 -27.21
N ILE A 38 -15.57 5.86 -27.69
CA ILE A 38 -14.55 6.91 -27.86
C ILE A 38 -14.91 7.73 -29.10
N PRO A 39 -15.03 9.07 -28.98
CA PRO A 39 -15.35 9.94 -30.11
C PRO A 39 -14.37 9.74 -31.29
N ALA A 40 -14.92 9.58 -32.50
CA ALA A 40 -14.14 9.23 -33.69
C ALA A 40 -13.11 10.30 -34.07
N ASP A 41 -13.46 11.56 -33.87
CA ASP A 41 -12.59 12.73 -33.99
C ASP A 41 -11.36 12.63 -33.08
N THR A 42 -11.52 12.13 -31.86
CA THR A 42 -10.41 11.94 -30.91
C THR A 42 -9.43 10.87 -31.39
N ILE A 43 -9.95 9.77 -31.95
CA ILE A 43 -9.11 8.68 -32.50
C ILE A 43 -8.36 9.17 -33.75
N LEU A 44 -9.05 9.88 -34.65
CA LEU A 44 -8.44 10.40 -35.88
C LEU A 44 -7.40 11.49 -35.59
N ALA A 45 -7.66 12.38 -34.63
CA ALA A 45 -6.71 13.41 -34.21
C ALA A 45 -5.42 12.82 -33.61
N ALA A 46 -5.49 11.62 -33.03
CA ALA A 46 -4.31 10.93 -32.51
C ALA A 46 -3.41 10.35 -33.62
N PHE A 47 -3.93 10.21 -34.84
CA PHE A 47 -3.24 9.66 -36.02
C PHE A 47 -3.54 10.49 -37.28
N PRO A 48 -3.04 11.74 -37.37
CA PRO A 48 -3.33 12.65 -38.48
C PRO A 48 -2.90 12.10 -39.85
N ASP A 49 -1.89 11.25 -39.90
CA ASP A 49 -1.35 10.65 -41.13
C ASP A 49 -2.09 9.37 -41.58
N ALA A 50 -3.13 8.93 -40.85
CA ALA A 50 -3.82 7.67 -41.14
C ALA A 50 -4.68 7.72 -42.42
N GLY A 51 -4.97 8.90 -42.96
CA GLY A 51 -5.74 9.08 -44.21
C GLY A 51 -7.17 8.50 -44.18
N ALA A 52 -7.67 8.11 -43.00
CA ALA A 52 -8.94 7.44 -42.83
C ALA A 52 -10.06 8.46 -42.52
N SER A 53 -11.20 8.34 -43.21
CA SER A 53 -12.39 9.16 -42.96
C SER A 53 -13.20 8.69 -41.74
N ALA A 54 -13.01 7.44 -41.31
CA ALA A 54 -13.62 6.88 -40.10
C ALA A 54 -12.63 5.91 -39.43
N PRO A 55 -12.59 5.87 -38.08
CA PRO A 55 -11.75 4.92 -37.36
C PRO A 55 -12.30 3.49 -37.50
N ASP A 56 -11.50 2.59 -38.05
CA ASP A 56 -11.79 1.15 -38.03
C ASP A 56 -11.39 0.52 -36.69
N SER A 57 -11.71 -0.76 -36.49
CA SER A 57 -11.38 -1.49 -35.27
C SER A 57 -9.88 -1.58 -35.02
N LEU A 58 -9.07 -1.61 -36.09
CA LEU A 58 -7.61 -1.63 -36.02
C LEU A 58 -7.05 -0.29 -35.54
N LEU A 59 -7.56 0.84 -36.04
CA LEU A 59 -7.16 2.17 -35.63
C LEU A 59 -7.57 2.45 -34.19
N LYS A 60 -8.76 1.97 -33.77
CA LYS A 60 -9.16 1.99 -32.37
C LYS A 60 -8.20 1.19 -31.49
N LEU A 61 -7.78 -0.01 -31.92
CA LEU A 61 -6.80 -0.80 -31.17
C LEU A 61 -5.44 -0.07 -31.06
N LYS A 62 -4.96 0.53 -32.16
CA LYS A 62 -3.73 1.35 -32.14
C LYS A 62 -3.85 2.54 -31.18
N TYR A 63 -5.00 3.19 -31.16
CA TYR A 63 -5.30 4.26 -30.20
C TYR A 63 -5.21 3.76 -28.76
N LEU A 64 -5.79 2.59 -28.45
CA LEU A 64 -5.72 2.01 -27.11
C LEU A 64 -4.29 1.66 -26.72
N VAL A 65 -3.47 1.13 -27.63
CA VAL A 65 -2.04 0.89 -27.38
C VAL A 65 -1.33 2.20 -27.06
N LYS A 66 -1.55 3.26 -27.86
CA LYS A 66 -0.96 4.57 -27.63
C LYS A 66 -1.32 5.15 -26.26
N ILE A 67 -2.61 5.15 -25.90
CA ILE A 67 -3.06 5.64 -24.58
C ILE A 67 -2.51 4.76 -23.44
N PHE A 68 -2.38 3.45 -23.66
CA PHE A 68 -1.78 2.54 -22.69
C PHE A 68 -0.28 2.82 -22.48
N GLU A 69 0.47 3.07 -23.56
CA GLU A 69 1.87 3.48 -23.52
C GLU A 69 2.06 4.82 -22.81
N GLU A 70 1.22 5.81 -23.13
CA GLU A 70 1.19 7.11 -22.43
C GLU A 70 0.89 6.95 -20.94
N GLY A 71 -0.02 6.03 -20.58
CA GLY A 71 -0.32 5.68 -19.19
C GLY A 71 0.86 5.07 -18.46
N ILE A 72 1.61 4.15 -19.09
CA ILE A 72 2.85 3.59 -18.53
C ILE A 72 3.91 4.68 -18.38
N ALA A 73 4.10 5.52 -19.39
CA ALA A 73 5.06 6.62 -19.37
C ALA A 73 4.78 7.57 -18.18
N ALA A 74 3.52 7.97 -17.99
CA ALA A 74 3.09 8.81 -16.88
C ALA A 74 3.34 8.17 -15.50
N GLY A 75 3.28 6.84 -15.41
CA GLY A 75 3.56 6.08 -14.17
C GLY A 75 5.04 5.77 -13.93
N THR A 76 5.94 6.07 -14.88
CA THR A 76 7.34 5.60 -14.85
C THR A 76 8.12 6.16 -13.66
N THR A 77 7.99 7.46 -13.36
CA THR A 77 8.66 8.09 -12.22
C THR A 77 8.25 7.41 -10.91
N THR A 78 6.94 7.16 -10.74
CA THR A 78 6.40 6.48 -9.56
C THR A 78 6.91 5.02 -9.48
N ALA A 79 6.92 4.30 -10.59
CA ALA A 79 7.43 2.92 -10.65
C ALA A 79 8.92 2.84 -10.28
N LEU A 80 9.75 3.75 -10.81
CA LEU A 80 11.17 3.84 -10.47
C LEU A 80 11.37 4.18 -8.99
N SER A 81 10.60 5.13 -8.44
CA SER A 81 10.64 5.44 -7.01
C SER A 81 10.29 4.22 -6.16
N TYR A 82 9.28 3.42 -6.55
CA TYR A 82 8.94 2.19 -5.84
C TYR A 82 10.01 1.10 -5.98
N ALA A 83 10.66 0.97 -7.14
CA ALA A 83 11.76 0.04 -7.33
C ALA A 83 12.96 0.38 -6.42
N VAL A 84 13.35 1.66 -6.38
CA VAL A 84 14.42 2.16 -5.49
C VAL A 84 14.04 1.97 -4.02
N LEU A 85 12.79 2.24 -3.67
CA LEU A 85 12.29 2.05 -2.30
C LEU A 85 12.24 0.57 -1.90
N GLY A 86 11.95 -0.32 -2.84
CA GLY A 86 12.08 -1.77 -2.68
C GLY A 86 13.53 -2.17 -2.43
N ALA A 87 14.48 -1.66 -3.22
CA ALA A 87 15.91 -1.90 -3.01
C ALA A 87 16.38 -1.39 -1.64
N PHE A 88 15.92 -0.21 -1.23
CA PHE A 88 16.18 0.34 0.10
C PHE A 88 15.60 -0.52 1.23
N ALA A 89 14.38 -1.01 1.07
CA ALA A 89 13.76 -1.91 2.03
C ALA A 89 14.53 -3.24 2.17
N VAL A 90 15.00 -3.79 1.04
CA VAL A 90 15.87 -4.96 1.04
C VAL A 90 17.17 -4.65 1.78
N ALA A 91 17.82 -3.52 1.51
CA ALA A 91 19.02 -3.11 2.22
C ALA A 91 18.81 -2.95 3.74
N ILE A 92 17.69 -2.36 4.18
CA ILE A 92 17.33 -2.29 5.60
C ILE A 92 17.12 -3.68 6.19
N SER A 93 16.50 -4.60 5.46
CA SER A 93 16.29 -5.98 5.95
C SER A 93 17.63 -6.66 6.29
N TYR A 94 18.68 -6.41 5.49
CA TYR A 94 20.03 -6.89 5.74
C TYR A 94 20.80 -6.13 6.83
N SER A 95 20.34 -4.97 7.27
CA SER A 95 20.98 -4.21 8.37
C SER A 95 20.78 -4.85 9.75
N GLY A 96 19.75 -5.69 9.92
CA GLY A 96 19.35 -6.26 11.20
C GLY A 96 18.57 -5.31 12.11
N LEU A 97 18.22 -4.09 11.66
CA LEU A 97 17.48 -3.08 12.45
C LEU A 97 16.13 -3.62 12.97
N SER A 98 15.41 -4.33 12.11
CA SER A 98 14.09 -4.91 12.42
C SER A 98 14.19 -6.03 13.44
N GLN A 99 15.24 -6.83 13.35
CA GLN A 99 15.54 -7.86 14.34
C GLN A 99 15.99 -7.25 15.67
N ALA A 100 16.75 -6.15 15.64
CA ALA A 100 17.14 -5.41 16.84
C ALA A 100 15.90 -4.84 17.57
N MET A 101 14.95 -4.29 16.82
CA MET A 101 13.65 -3.83 17.33
C MET A 101 12.86 -4.98 17.97
N ALA A 102 12.76 -6.12 17.28
CA ALA A 102 12.11 -7.30 17.84
C ALA A 102 12.79 -7.78 19.13
N ASN A 103 14.12 -7.84 19.15
CA ASN A 103 14.91 -8.21 20.33
C ASN A 103 14.71 -7.24 21.51
N LEU A 104 14.58 -5.93 21.24
CA LEU A 104 14.24 -4.93 22.26
C LEU A 104 12.85 -5.18 22.86
N ILE A 105 11.87 -5.51 22.02
CA ILE A 105 10.50 -5.83 22.46
C ILE A 105 10.49 -7.14 23.24
N ILE A 106 11.20 -8.18 22.78
CA ILE A 106 11.36 -9.48 23.45
C ILE A 106 12.11 -9.31 24.79
N GLY A 107 13.16 -8.50 24.84
CA GLY A 107 13.93 -8.23 26.05
C GLY A 107 13.07 -7.56 27.13
N ARG A 108 12.31 -6.53 26.76
CA ARG A 108 11.31 -5.90 27.65
C ARG A 108 10.19 -6.86 28.02
N ALA A 109 9.82 -7.77 27.11
CA ALA A 109 8.82 -8.80 27.36
C ALA A 109 9.22 -9.81 28.45
N ARG A 110 10.51 -10.05 28.67
CA ARG A 110 10.97 -10.97 29.72
C ARG A 110 10.68 -10.45 31.14
N HIS A 111 10.64 -9.13 31.33
CA HIS A 111 10.47 -8.50 32.65
C HIS A 111 9.10 -7.83 32.86
N GLY A 112 8.29 -7.62 31.81
CA GLY A 112 7.01 -6.93 31.89
C GLY A 112 5.81 -7.81 32.30
N LYS A 113 4.84 -7.23 33.01
CA LYS A 113 3.52 -7.85 33.26
C LYS A 113 2.74 -7.96 31.94
N GLY A 114 2.08 -9.10 31.70
CA GLY A 114 1.49 -9.47 30.39
C GLY A 114 0.55 -8.42 29.77
N ALA A 115 -0.24 -7.69 30.58
CA ALA A 115 -1.13 -6.64 30.07
C ALA A 115 -0.39 -5.38 29.60
N SER A 116 0.65 -4.95 30.32
CA SER A 116 1.48 -3.79 29.94
C SER A 116 2.23 -4.06 28.65
N LEU A 117 2.76 -5.28 28.51
CA LEU A 117 3.48 -5.68 27.31
C LEU A 117 2.57 -5.77 26.07
N LYS A 118 1.34 -6.27 26.23
CA LYS A 118 0.32 -6.28 25.16
C LYS A 118 0.08 -4.87 24.61
N TRP A 119 -0.17 -3.90 25.49
CA TRP A 119 -0.41 -2.51 25.09
C TRP A 119 0.83 -1.86 24.47
N LEU A 120 2.02 -2.12 25.03
CA LEU A 120 3.27 -1.65 24.45
C LEU A 120 3.45 -2.15 23.02
N LEU A 121 3.17 -3.43 22.76
CA LEU A 121 3.30 -4.02 21.44
C LEU A 121 2.28 -3.40 20.44
N ILE A 122 1.03 -3.22 20.86
CA ILE A 122 -0.02 -2.60 20.03
C ILE A 122 0.35 -1.16 19.68
N ILE A 123 0.74 -0.35 20.67
CA ILE A 123 1.10 1.06 20.48
C ILE A 123 2.36 1.18 19.62
N ALA A 124 3.38 0.35 19.88
CA ALA A 124 4.61 0.35 19.10
C ALA A 124 4.35 0.02 17.63
N LEU A 125 3.52 -0.99 17.35
CA LEU A 125 3.18 -1.36 15.97
C LEU A 125 2.32 -0.32 15.28
N LEU A 126 1.39 0.32 16.00
CA LEU A 126 0.61 1.42 15.47
C LEU A 126 1.53 2.59 15.09
N ALA A 127 2.40 3.02 16.01
CA ALA A 127 3.35 4.10 15.76
C ALA A 127 4.27 3.79 14.58
N MET A 128 4.83 2.57 14.52
CA MET A 128 5.64 2.13 13.40
C MET A 128 4.84 2.10 12.09
N SER A 129 3.58 1.68 12.11
CA SER A 129 2.74 1.64 10.90
C SER A 129 2.52 3.06 10.37
N ILE A 130 2.18 4.02 11.24
CA ILE A 130 2.04 5.45 10.89
C ILE A 130 3.34 6.01 10.32
N MET A 131 4.49 5.72 10.96
CA MET A 131 5.80 6.21 10.52
C MET A 131 6.28 5.54 9.22
N SER A 132 5.94 4.27 8.98
CA SER A 132 6.37 3.47 7.82
C SER A 132 5.76 3.91 6.49
N GLN A 133 4.88 4.91 6.53
CA GLN A 133 4.30 5.52 5.35
C GLN A 133 4.58 7.02 5.28
N ASN A 134 4.50 7.72 6.42
CA ASN A 134 4.64 9.17 6.46
C ASN A 134 6.09 9.65 6.58
N LEU A 135 6.95 8.88 7.24
CA LEU A 135 8.37 9.21 7.40
C LEU A 135 9.20 8.45 6.37
N VAL A 136 9.18 7.12 6.43
CA VAL A 136 9.96 6.25 5.54
C VAL A 136 9.00 5.36 4.77
N PRO A 137 8.79 5.50 3.44
CA PRO A 137 7.67 4.88 2.74
C PRO A 137 7.78 3.34 2.52
N ILE A 138 8.40 2.62 3.44
CA ILE A 138 8.68 1.17 3.39
C ILE A 138 7.51 0.28 3.83
N HIS A 139 6.29 0.81 3.99
CA HIS A 139 5.10 0.08 4.47
C HIS A 139 4.88 -1.33 3.87
N ILE A 140 5.17 -1.52 2.57
CA ILE A 140 5.04 -2.82 1.88
C ILE A 140 6.04 -3.85 2.45
N ALA A 141 7.28 -3.43 2.68
CA ALA A 141 8.33 -4.29 3.23
C ALA A 141 8.30 -4.36 4.76
N PHE A 142 7.73 -3.36 5.42
CA PHE A 142 7.63 -3.28 6.87
C PHE A 142 6.89 -4.49 7.46
N ILE A 143 5.75 -4.87 6.90
CA ILE A 143 4.92 -5.97 7.42
C ILE A 143 5.68 -7.32 7.42
N PRO A 144 6.21 -7.82 6.29
CA PRO A 144 6.90 -9.12 6.27
C PRO A 144 8.19 -9.14 7.09
N LEU A 145 8.78 -7.98 7.41
CA LEU A 145 10.04 -7.92 8.16
C LEU A 145 9.82 -7.67 9.67
N VAL A 146 8.72 -7.04 10.10
CA VAL A 146 8.41 -6.82 11.52
C VAL A 146 7.48 -7.89 12.11
N VAL A 147 6.51 -8.39 11.35
CA VAL A 147 5.49 -9.30 11.90
C VAL A 147 6.06 -10.68 12.26
N PRO A 148 6.84 -11.38 11.41
CA PRO A 148 7.35 -12.72 11.74
C PRO A 148 8.12 -12.83 13.07
N PRO A 149 9.09 -11.96 13.40
CA PRO A 149 9.82 -12.07 14.66
C PRO A 149 8.95 -11.75 15.89
N LEU A 150 7.85 -11.01 15.71
CA LEU A 150 6.91 -10.72 16.79
C LEU A 150 5.92 -11.86 17.08
N LEU A 151 5.79 -12.85 16.19
CA LEU A 151 4.85 -13.97 16.40
C LEU A 151 5.15 -14.75 17.68
N LEU A 152 6.42 -14.93 18.04
CA LEU A 152 6.82 -15.57 19.31
C LEU A 152 6.34 -14.77 20.52
N VAL A 153 6.43 -13.44 20.47
CA VAL A 153 5.94 -12.54 21.53
C VAL A 153 4.42 -12.59 21.61
N MET A 154 3.74 -12.62 20.47
CA MET A 154 2.29 -12.70 20.39
C MET A 154 1.75 -14.01 20.94
N ASN A 155 2.40 -15.14 20.63
CA ASN A 155 2.01 -16.45 21.13
C ASN A 155 2.19 -16.52 22.65
N ARG A 156 3.31 -16.02 23.19
CA ARG A 156 3.53 -15.92 24.65
C ARG A 156 2.48 -15.05 25.35
N LEU A 157 1.96 -14.02 24.68
CA LEU A 157 0.92 -13.12 25.19
C LEU A 157 -0.50 -13.61 24.93
N ASN A 158 -0.69 -14.76 24.26
CA ASN A 158 -1.98 -15.21 23.75
C ASN A 158 -2.76 -14.11 23.01
N LEU A 159 -2.06 -13.33 22.19
CA LEU A 159 -2.60 -12.15 21.52
C LEU A 159 -3.21 -12.54 20.17
N ASP A 160 -4.47 -12.17 19.92
CA ASP A 160 -5.12 -12.46 18.63
C ASP A 160 -4.41 -11.71 17.49
N ARG A 161 -3.82 -12.46 16.55
CA ARG A 161 -3.08 -11.92 15.40
C ARG A 161 -3.95 -11.00 14.52
N ARG A 162 -5.26 -11.18 14.52
CA ARG A 162 -6.23 -10.35 13.77
C ARG A 162 -6.34 -8.94 14.35
N LEU A 163 -6.22 -8.80 15.68
CA LEU A 163 -6.16 -7.49 16.32
C LEU A 163 -4.99 -6.67 15.75
N LEU A 164 -3.83 -7.32 15.66
CA LEU A 164 -2.62 -6.70 15.15
C LEU A 164 -2.74 -6.31 13.68
N ALA A 165 -3.35 -7.19 12.87
CA ALA A 165 -3.66 -6.89 11.48
C ALA A 165 -4.55 -5.64 11.39
N CYS A 166 -5.61 -5.53 12.20
CA CYS A 166 -6.44 -4.33 12.25
C CYS A 166 -5.67 -3.07 12.67
N VAL A 167 -4.77 -3.17 13.64
CA VAL A 167 -3.93 -2.06 14.11
C VAL A 167 -2.99 -1.57 13.00
N ILE A 168 -2.32 -2.51 12.31
CA ILE A 168 -1.41 -2.21 11.21
C ILE A 168 -2.20 -1.62 10.03
N THR A 169 -3.30 -2.24 9.62
CA THR A 169 -4.18 -1.74 8.55
C THR A 169 -4.70 -0.34 8.87
N PHE A 170 -5.12 -0.08 10.11
CA PHE A 170 -5.53 1.26 10.52
C PHE A 170 -4.38 2.26 10.41
N GLY A 171 -3.21 1.94 10.97
CA GLY A 171 -2.04 2.84 10.95
C GLY A 171 -1.53 3.15 9.54
N LEU A 172 -1.67 2.20 8.62
CA LEU A 172 -1.33 2.40 7.21
C LEU A 172 -2.44 3.17 6.47
N VAL A 173 -3.69 2.70 6.53
CA VAL A 173 -4.75 3.25 5.68
C VAL A 173 -5.28 4.59 6.17
N CYS A 174 -5.56 4.72 7.47
CA CYS A 174 -6.19 5.93 8.01
C CYS A 174 -5.27 7.16 7.90
N THR A 175 -3.95 6.95 7.92
CA THR A 175 -2.98 8.06 7.94
C THR A 175 -2.91 8.77 6.60
N TYR A 176 -2.81 8.05 5.48
CA TYR A 176 -2.78 8.72 4.18
C TYR A 176 -4.12 9.34 3.77
N MET A 177 -5.22 8.91 4.39
CA MET A 177 -6.56 9.47 4.12
C MET A 177 -6.78 10.82 4.80
N PHE A 178 -6.09 11.10 5.91
CA PHE A 178 -6.41 12.24 6.77
C PHE A 178 -5.21 13.13 7.12
N ILE A 179 -3.99 12.60 7.13
CA ILE A 179 -2.79 13.34 7.54
C ILE A 179 -2.14 13.99 6.31
N PRO A 180 -2.05 15.34 6.23
CA PRO A 180 -1.44 16.06 5.11
C PRO A 180 0.09 16.08 5.18
N TYR A 181 0.71 14.92 5.37
CA TYR A 181 2.17 14.81 5.46
C TYR A 181 2.67 13.54 4.77
N GLY A 182 3.86 13.62 4.18
CA GLY A 182 4.48 12.51 3.47
C GLY A 182 3.58 11.98 2.35
N PHE A 183 3.25 10.68 2.41
CA PHE A 183 2.41 10.06 1.39
C PHE A 183 0.95 10.53 1.43
N GLY A 184 0.42 10.97 2.57
CA GLY A 184 -0.97 11.45 2.64
C GLY A 184 -1.21 12.70 1.79
N ASP A 185 -0.25 13.64 1.77
CA ASP A 185 -0.27 14.79 0.87
C ASP A 185 -0.24 14.38 -0.62
N ILE A 186 0.63 13.42 -0.95
CA ILE A 186 0.74 12.88 -2.32
C ILE A 186 -0.60 12.25 -2.73
N PHE A 187 -1.21 11.43 -1.87
CA PHE A 187 -2.47 10.77 -2.17
C PHE A 187 -3.61 11.77 -2.34
N LEU A 188 -3.80 12.67 -1.38
CA LEU A 188 -4.92 13.61 -1.37
C LEU A 188 -4.79 14.67 -2.47
N ASN A 189 -3.65 15.35 -2.55
CA ASN A 189 -3.49 16.51 -3.42
C ASN A 189 -3.00 16.14 -4.81
N LYS A 190 -2.06 15.20 -4.95
CA LYS A 190 -1.45 14.88 -6.26
C LYS A 190 -2.19 13.77 -7.00
N ILE A 191 -2.67 12.76 -6.30
CA ILE A 191 -3.38 11.64 -6.94
C ILE A 191 -4.88 11.93 -7.00
N LEU A 192 -5.54 12.19 -5.87
CA LEU A 192 -6.99 12.31 -5.82
C LEU A 192 -7.47 13.61 -6.48
N LEU A 193 -7.07 14.78 -5.96
CA LEU A 193 -7.41 16.06 -6.60
C LEU A 193 -6.78 16.22 -7.98
N GLY A 194 -5.53 15.76 -8.15
CA GLY A 194 -4.84 15.84 -9.44
C GLY A 194 -5.60 15.12 -10.54
N ASN A 195 -6.11 13.91 -10.29
CA ASN A 195 -6.94 13.20 -11.27
C ASN A 195 -8.30 13.88 -11.47
N ILE A 196 -8.97 14.34 -10.40
CA ILE A 196 -10.28 15.00 -10.50
C ILE A 196 -10.20 16.29 -11.35
N ASN A 197 -9.18 17.13 -11.10
CA ASN A 197 -8.90 18.33 -11.90
C ASN A 197 -8.59 17.98 -13.35
N LYS A 198 -7.77 16.95 -13.59
CA LYS A 198 -7.40 16.50 -14.94
C LYS A 198 -8.61 16.08 -15.77
N PHE A 199 -9.66 15.55 -15.14
CA PHE A 199 -10.92 15.19 -15.80
C PHE A 199 -11.97 16.32 -15.82
N GLY A 200 -11.57 17.56 -15.51
CA GLY A 200 -12.40 18.75 -15.73
C GLY A 200 -13.41 19.07 -14.63
N MET A 201 -13.33 18.42 -13.46
CA MET A 201 -14.14 18.77 -12.30
C MET A 201 -13.43 19.80 -11.43
N ASP A 202 -14.11 20.92 -11.14
CA ASP A 202 -13.59 21.96 -10.27
C ASP A 202 -13.61 21.52 -8.80
N VAL A 203 -12.43 21.55 -8.17
CA VAL A 203 -12.21 21.22 -6.75
C VAL A 203 -11.78 22.42 -5.91
N SER A 204 -11.82 23.64 -6.46
CA SER A 204 -11.34 24.88 -5.81
C SER A 204 -12.00 25.16 -4.44
N GLY A 205 -13.23 24.69 -4.22
CA GLY A 205 -13.97 24.84 -2.97
C GLY A 205 -14.08 23.58 -2.11
N VAL A 206 -13.47 22.45 -2.53
CA VAL A 206 -13.65 21.16 -1.85
C VAL A 206 -12.62 21.00 -0.73
N ASN A 207 -13.10 21.00 0.52
CA ASN A 207 -12.26 20.59 1.64
C ASN A 207 -12.15 19.05 1.67
N ILE A 208 -11.10 18.54 1.04
CA ILE A 208 -10.86 17.11 0.93
C ILE A 208 -10.72 16.43 2.29
N TYR A 209 -10.18 17.14 3.28
CA TYR A 209 -9.97 16.60 4.63
C TYR A 209 -11.30 16.36 5.32
N GLN A 210 -12.29 17.24 5.09
CA GLN A 210 -13.64 17.05 5.59
C GLN A 210 -14.34 15.88 4.89
N ALA A 211 -14.17 15.73 3.58
CA ALA A 211 -14.72 14.60 2.83
C ALA A 211 -14.11 13.25 3.29
N MET A 212 -12.80 13.22 3.51
CA MET A 212 -12.08 12.03 3.98
C MET A 212 -12.22 11.78 5.48
N ALA A 213 -12.71 12.75 6.27
CA ALA A 213 -13.00 12.55 7.68
C ALA A 213 -14.05 11.46 7.90
N ILE A 214 -15.06 11.36 7.03
CA ILE A 214 -16.13 10.36 7.14
C ILE A 214 -15.57 8.92 7.11
N PRO A 215 -14.83 8.51 6.06
CA PRO A 215 -14.24 7.17 6.04
C PRO A 215 -13.13 6.99 7.08
N ALA A 216 -12.37 8.03 7.42
CA ALA A 216 -11.37 7.96 8.50
C ALA A 216 -12.01 7.68 9.87
N LEU A 217 -13.13 8.33 10.20
CA LEU A 217 -13.89 8.05 11.41
C LEU A 217 -14.45 6.62 11.43
N GLY A 218 -14.88 6.12 10.27
CA GLY A 218 -15.27 4.71 10.11
C GLY A 218 -14.12 3.74 10.46
N MET A 219 -12.90 4.05 10.02
CA MET A 219 -11.69 3.28 10.35
C MET A 219 -11.35 3.34 11.84
N VAL A 220 -11.49 4.52 12.48
CA VAL A 220 -11.30 4.68 13.93
C VAL A 220 -12.32 3.86 14.72
N ALA A 221 -13.59 3.92 14.34
CA ALA A 221 -14.66 3.13 14.96
C ALA A 221 -14.42 1.63 14.78
N GLY A 222 -13.97 1.20 13.59
CA GLY A 222 -13.58 -0.17 13.31
C GLY A 222 -12.42 -0.65 14.20
N LEU A 223 -11.37 0.17 14.35
CA LEU A 223 -10.24 -0.13 15.23
C LEU A 223 -10.68 -0.21 16.70
N ALA A 224 -11.49 0.73 17.17
CA ALA A 224 -12.01 0.73 18.53
C ALA A 224 -12.82 -0.55 18.80
N THR A 225 -13.68 -0.93 17.86
CA THR A 225 -14.45 -2.18 17.94
C THR A 225 -13.54 -3.40 17.97
N ALA A 226 -12.48 -3.42 17.15
CA ALA A 226 -11.48 -4.49 17.13
C ALA A 226 -10.74 -4.64 18.47
N ILE A 227 -10.28 -3.52 19.06
CA ILE A 227 -9.51 -3.48 20.32
C ILE A 227 -10.38 -3.83 21.52
N PHE A 228 -11.56 -3.20 21.64
CA PHE A 228 -12.37 -3.27 22.85
C PHE A 228 -13.40 -4.39 22.86
N TYR A 229 -13.86 -4.85 21.68
CA TYR A 229 -14.93 -5.83 21.57
C TYR A 229 -14.50 -7.12 20.85
N SER A 230 -14.15 -7.04 19.57
CA SER A 230 -14.01 -8.22 18.69
C SER A 230 -12.84 -9.13 19.04
N TYR A 231 -11.66 -8.57 19.33
CA TYR A 231 -10.42 -9.36 19.52
C TYR A 231 -9.82 -9.21 20.92
N ARG A 232 -10.67 -8.93 21.92
CA ARG A 232 -10.23 -8.74 23.31
C ARG A 232 -9.79 -10.03 24.00
N GLN A 233 -10.35 -11.17 23.57
CA GLN A 233 -10.15 -12.46 24.21
C GLN A 233 -8.76 -13.05 23.91
N PRO A 234 -8.13 -13.75 24.88
CA PRO A 234 -6.86 -14.42 24.64
C PRO A 234 -7.05 -15.56 23.64
N ARG A 235 -6.07 -15.73 22.75
CA ARG A 235 -6.08 -16.78 21.73
C ARG A 235 -4.75 -17.52 21.71
N HIS A 236 -4.84 -18.85 21.84
CA HIS A 236 -3.69 -19.72 21.76
C HIS A 236 -3.36 -20.02 20.30
N TYR A 237 -2.08 -19.97 19.97
CA TYR A 237 -1.56 -20.32 18.66
C TYR A 237 -0.42 -21.31 18.82
N GLU A 238 -0.30 -22.22 17.87
CA GLU A 238 0.85 -23.11 17.79
C GLU A 238 2.06 -22.39 17.22
N ASP A 239 3.23 -22.69 17.79
CA ASP A 239 4.53 -22.26 17.26
C ASP A 239 4.86 -23.12 16.02
N ARG A 240 4.52 -22.59 14.85
CA ARG A 240 4.90 -23.18 13.57
C ARG A 240 5.95 -22.30 12.90
N PRO A 241 6.93 -22.90 12.19
CA PRO A 241 7.86 -22.14 11.38
C PRO A 241 7.09 -21.31 10.35
N VAL A 242 7.52 -20.06 10.17
CA VAL A 242 6.89 -19.12 9.24
C VAL A 242 7.54 -19.30 7.88
N GLU A 243 6.85 -19.96 6.95
CA GLU A 243 7.32 -20.08 5.56
C GLU A 243 7.45 -18.69 4.92
N GLY A 244 8.60 -18.42 4.29
CA GLY A 244 8.86 -17.14 3.64
C GLY A 244 9.20 -15.97 4.58
N ALA A 245 9.42 -16.21 5.88
CA ALA A 245 10.00 -15.20 6.75
C ALA A 245 11.41 -14.83 6.28
N ALA A 246 11.73 -13.54 6.28
CA ALA A 246 13.08 -13.07 5.98
C ALA A 246 14.09 -13.76 6.89
N GLU A 247 15.19 -14.25 6.31
CA GLU A 247 16.25 -14.92 7.05
C GLU A 247 16.80 -13.97 8.14
N GLN A 248 16.90 -14.47 9.38
CA GLN A 248 17.30 -13.62 10.50
C GLN A 248 18.78 -13.25 10.37
N VAL A 249 19.03 -12.01 9.95
CA VAL A 249 20.39 -11.50 9.83
C VAL A 249 20.96 -11.21 11.22
N PRO A 250 22.17 -11.70 11.55
CA PRO A 250 22.79 -11.43 12.84
C PRO A 250 22.98 -9.93 13.04
N VAL A 251 22.42 -9.42 14.14
CA VAL A 251 22.43 -7.99 14.46
C VAL A 251 23.84 -7.57 14.86
N LYS A 252 24.51 -6.78 14.01
CA LYS A 252 25.78 -6.13 14.34
C LYS A 252 25.53 -4.66 14.71
N PRO A 253 26.05 -4.16 15.84
CA PRO A 253 25.82 -2.78 16.28
C PRO A 253 26.33 -1.74 15.27
N LEU A 254 27.40 -2.04 14.55
CA LEU A 254 27.91 -1.19 13.46
C LEU A 254 26.88 -1.02 12.32
N ASN A 255 26.18 -2.09 11.96
CA ASN A 255 25.18 -2.04 10.89
C ASN A 255 23.97 -1.15 11.26
N ILE A 256 23.60 -1.13 12.54
CA ILE A 256 22.53 -0.25 13.04
C ILE A 256 22.94 1.21 12.94
N ILE A 257 24.17 1.55 13.33
CA ILE A 257 24.69 2.91 13.26
C ILE A 257 24.78 3.37 11.81
N ILE A 258 25.32 2.52 10.92
CA ILE A 258 25.39 2.82 9.47
C ILE A 258 23.98 3.01 8.90
N ALA A 259 23.03 2.15 9.26
CA ALA A 259 21.64 2.27 8.81
C ALA A 259 20.98 3.57 9.31
N LEU A 260 21.18 3.94 10.58
CA LEU A 260 20.68 5.20 11.14
C LEU A 260 21.27 6.40 10.41
N ILE A 261 22.59 6.42 10.18
CA ILE A 261 23.29 7.47 9.43
C ILE A 261 22.73 7.56 8.00
N ALA A 262 22.61 6.42 7.31
CA ALA A 262 22.10 6.36 5.95
C ALA A 262 20.64 6.85 5.87
N VAL A 263 19.80 6.48 6.83
CA VAL A 263 18.43 7.01 6.94
C VAL A 263 18.48 8.52 7.14
N THR A 264 19.20 9.04 8.13
CA THR A 264 19.28 10.49 8.36
C THR A 264 19.84 11.26 7.16
N ALA A 265 20.86 10.72 6.48
CA ALA A 265 21.44 11.33 5.29
C ALA A 265 20.49 11.29 4.08
N ALA A 266 19.62 10.28 3.98
CA ALA A 266 18.59 10.22 2.93
C ALA A 266 17.42 11.19 3.18
N PHE A 267 17.25 11.67 4.42
CA PHE A 267 16.20 12.61 4.82
C PHE A 267 16.68 14.07 4.97
N LEU A 268 18.00 14.31 4.91
CA LEU A 268 18.64 15.63 4.86
C LEU A 268 18.80 16.10 3.41
#